data_AF-A0A1G6YY28-F1
#
_entry.id   AF-A0A1G6YY28-F1
#
_cell.length_a   1.000
_cell.length_b   1.000
_cell.length_c   1.000
_cell.angle_alpha   90.00
_cell.angle_beta   90.00
_cell.angle_gamma   90.00
#
_symmetry.space_group_name_H-M   'P 1'
#
loop_
_entity.id
_entity.type
_entity.pdbx_description
1 polymer ?
#
loop_
_entity_poly.entity_id
_entity_poly.type
_entity_poly.pdbx_seq_one_letter_code
_entity_poly.pdbx_strand_id
1 'polypeptide(L)'
;MFTIKLYGHDGRRIIRSANSFTILADDARGFFEVTLHNEAEGDCRYDIGTARDLPNIPPGGSRPEDWPPLMGHAYIVNEKGRTVETLSSGGPLHGIGSLKSGA
;
A
#
# COMPACT_ATOMS: atom_id res chain seq x y z
N MET A 1 3.21 0.58 16.72
CA MET A 1 3.48 1.62 15.69
C MET A 1 4.15 0.95 14.49
N PHE A 2 3.79 1.36 13.27
CA PHE A 2 4.36 0.86 12.02
C PHE A 2 5.02 1.99 11.23
N THR A 3 6.09 1.66 10.53
CA THR A 3 6.71 2.52 9.51
C THR A 3 6.42 1.95 8.14
N ILE A 4 5.84 2.75 7.25
CA ILE A 4 5.50 2.36 5.89
C ILE A 4 6.42 3.12 4.95
N LYS A 5 7.17 2.36 4.14
CA LYS A 5 8.07 2.88 3.12
C LYS A 5 7.44 2.62 1.75
N LEU A 6 7.02 3.68 1.07
CA LEU A 6 6.34 3.66 -0.22
C LEU A 6 7.30 4.14 -1.29
N TYR A 7 7.27 3.49 -2.45
CA TYR A 7 8.16 3.77 -3.56
C TYR A 7 7.34 3.90 -4.83
N GLY A 8 7.41 5.08 -5.44
CA GLY A 8 6.76 5.41 -6.70
C GLY A 8 7.52 4.84 -7.90
N HIS A 9 6.80 4.69 -9.02
CA HIS A 9 7.36 4.27 -10.30
C HIS A 9 8.32 5.31 -10.92
N ASP A 10 8.21 6.55 -10.46
CA ASP A 10 9.04 7.71 -10.83
C ASP A 10 10.31 7.84 -9.97
N GLY A 11 10.58 6.88 -9.08
CA GLY A 11 11.68 6.96 -8.12
C GLY A 11 11.38 7.78 -6.87
N ARG A 12 10.15 8.32 -6.73
CA ARG A 12 9.71 8.98 -5.50
C ARG A 12 9.71 8.02 -4.33
N ARG A 13 10.13 8.50 -3.16
CA ARG A 13 10.06 7.74 -1.90
C ARG A 13 9.26 8.50 -0.86
N ILE A 14 8.30 7.83 -0.22
CA ILE A 14 7.53 8.38 0.89
C ILE A 14 7.71 7.48 2.10
N ILE A 15 7.92 8.08 3.26
CA ILE A 15 7.95 7.38 4.54
C ILE A 15 6.83 7.95 5.40
N ARG A 16 6.05 7.05 6.02
CA ARG A 16 4.94 7.38 6.93
C ARG A 16 5.00 6.51 8.17
N SER A 17 4.53 7.06 9.27
CA SER A 17 4.20 6.29 10.46
C SER A 17 2.69 6.03 10.49
N ALA A 18 2.27 4.93 11.10
CA ALA A 18 0.87 4.59 11.32
C ALA A 18 0.68 3.82 12.62
N ASN A 19 -0.42 4.08 13.34
CA ASN A 19 -0.80 3.30 14.52
C ASN A 19 -1.20 1.88 14.10
N SER A 20 -1.99 1.78 13.04
CA SER A 20 -2.41 0.53 12.39
C SER A 20 -2.57 0.76 10.88
N PHE A 21 -2.81 -0.31 10.13
CA PHE A 21 -3.03 -0.25 8.69
C PHE A 21 -4.01 -1.32 8.25
N THR A 22 -4.71 -1.05 7.16
CA THR A 22 -5.58 -2.00 6.47
C THR A 22 -5.06 -2.20 5.04
N ILE A 23 -4.98 -3.45 4.60
CA ILE A 23 -4.65 -3.81 3.22
C ILE A 23 -5.87 -4.48 2.60
N LEU A 24 -6.41 -3.89 1.55
CA LEU A 24 -7.44 -4.50 0.71
C LEU A 24 -6.76 -4.97 -0.58
N ALA A 25 -6.79 -6.28 -0.85
CA ALA A 25 -6.23 -6.86 -2.07
C ALA A 25 -7.34 -7.08 -3.10
N ASP A 26 -7.13 -6.63 -4.34
CA ASP A 26 -7.99 -7.01 -5.48
C ASP A 26 -7.28 -8.13 -6.27
N ASP A 27 -7.63 -9.35 -5.89
CA ASP A 27 -6.83 -10.59 -5.98
C ASP A 27 -6.78 -11.23 -7.38
N ALA A 28 -6.52 -10.44 -8.43
CA ALA A 28 -6.22 -11.01 -9.75
C ALA A 28 -5.14 -10.27 -10.53
N ARG A 29 -4.79 -9.04 -10.13
CA ARG A 29 -3.88 -8.18 -10.92
C ARG A 29 -2.68 -7.66 -10.12
N GLY A 30 -2.53 -8.06 -8.85
CA GLY A 30 -1.45 -7.58 -8.00
C GLY A 30 -1.61 -6.10 -7.60
N PHE A 31 -2.86 -5.66 -7.48
CA PHE A 31 -3.24 -4.35 -6.98
C PHE A 31 -3.63 -4.45 -5.50
N PHE A 32 -3.11 -3.51 -4.69
CA PHE A 32 -3.42 -3.40 -3.27
C PHE A 32 -3.80 -1.97 -2.95
N GLU A 33 -4.82 -1.81 -2.14
CA GLU A 33 -5.12 -0.56 -1.48
C GLU A 33 -4.66 -0.65 -0.03
N VAL A 34 -3.90 0.36 0.40
CA VAL A 34 -3.36 0.46 1.74
C VAL A 34 -3.91 1.71 2.40
N THR A 35 -4.63 1.53 3.50
CA THR A 35 -5.04 2.62 4.38
C THR A 35 -4.18 2.61 5.63
N LEU A 36 -3.57 3.74 5.95
CA LEU A 36 -2.79 3.97 7.16
C LEU A 36 -3.64 4.75 8.13
N HIS A 37 -3.84 4.20 9.34
CA HIS A 37 -4.64 4.84 10.37
C HIS A 37 -3.73 5.61 11.34
N ASN A 38 -3.96 6.92 11.44
CA ASN A 38 -3.26 7.82 12.35
C ASN A 38 -4.26 8.64 13.14
N GLU A 39 -4.17 8.59 14.47
CA GLU A 39 -5.12 9.28 15.35
C GLU A 39 -5.03 10.81 15.25
N ALA A 40 -3.84 11.36 14.98
CA ALA A 40 -3.59 12.80 14.98
C ALA A 40 -3.70 13.46 13.59
N GLU A 41 -3.31 12.74 12.53
CA GLU A 41 -3.24 13.27 11.15
C GLU A 41 -4.42 12.81 10.28
N GLY A 42 -5.24 11.89 10.79
CA GLY A 42 -6.27 11.21 10.02
C GLY A 42 -5.72 10.13 9.10
N ASP A 43 -6.64 9.44 8.43
CA ASP A 43 -6.30 8.29 7.59
C ASP A 43 -5.65 8.72 6.27
N CYS A 44 -4.59 8.03 5.87
CA CYS A 44 -3.93 8.21 4.58
C CYS A 44 -4.10 6.96 3.73
N ARG A 45 -4.54 7.11 2.48
CA ARG A 45 -4.72 6.00 1.54
C ARG A 45 -3.69 6.02 0.43
N TYR A 46 -3.23 4.85 0.03
CA TYR A 46 -2.28 4.63 -1.05
C TYR A 46 -2.70 3.42 -1.88
N ASP A 47 -2.46 3.52 -3.17
CA ASP A 47 -2.64 2.42 -4.10
C ASP A 47 -1.27 1.84 -4.43
N ILE A 48 -1.13 0.52 -4.39
CA ILE A 48 0.10 -0.20 -4.70
C ILE A 48 -0.17 -1.10 -5.90
N GLY A 49 0.58 -0.94 -6.98
CA GLY A 49 0.40 -1.70 -8.22
C GLY A 49 0.89 -0.91 -9.43
N THR A 50 0.63 -1.39 -10.64
CA THR A 50 0.81 -0.57 -11.85
C THR A 50 -0.50 0.04 -12.32
N ALA A 51 -0.42 1.10 -13.12
CA ALA A 51 -1.62 1.73 -13.70
C ALA A 51 -2.43 0.77 -14.58
N ARG A 52 -1.79 -0.28 -15.13
CA ARG A 52 -2.45 -1.34 -15.91
C ARG A 52 -3.29 -2.28 -15.04
N ASP A 53 -2.99 -2.33 -13.75
CA ASP A 53 -3.63 -3.25 -12.80
C ASP A 53 -4.88 -2.63 -12.15
N LEU A 54 -5.12 -1.34 -12.39
CA LEU A 54 -6.27 -0.62 -11.83
C LEU A 54 -7.58 -1.13 -12.47
N PRO A 55 -8.54 -1.64 -11.69
CA PRO A 55 -9.71 -2.35 -12.22
C PRO A 55 -10.64 -1.47 -13.07
N ASN A 56 -10.60 -0.15 -12.88
CA ASN A 56 -11.53 0.80 -13.49
C ASN A 56 -10.90 1.81 -14.46
N ILE A 57 -9.63 1.63 -14.85
CA ILE A 57 -9.00 2.49 -15.86
C ILE A 57 -9.03 1.77 -17.22
N PRO A 58 -9.79 2.29 -18.22
CA PRO A 58 -9.78 1.70 -19.54
C PRO A 58 -8.36 1.78 -20.16
N PRO A 59 -8.01 0.88 -21.09
CA PRO A 59 -6.71 0.95 -21.78
C PRO A 59 -6.48 2.33 -22.41
N GLY A 60 -5.39 3.01 -22.02
CA GLY A 60 -5.08 4.38 -22.46
C GLY A 60 -5.72 5.50 -21.63
N GLY A 61 -6.52 5.17 -20.61
CA GLY A 61 -7.06 6.12 -19.66
C GLY A 61 -5.99 6.63 -18.69
N SER A 62 -6.17 7.86 -18.22
CA SER A 62 -5.36 8.46 -17.16
C SER A 62 -6.02 8.19 -15.80
N ARG A 63 -5.19 7.98 -14.78
CA ARG A 63 -5.65 7.91 -13.40
C ARG A 63 -6.24 9.27 -13.01
N PRO A 64 -7.45 9.32 -12.43
CA PRO A 64 -8.02 10.58 -11.94
C PRO A 64 -7.11 11.21 -10.88
N GLU A 65 -7.01 12.55 -10.88
CA GLU A 65 -6.11 13.29 -9.99
C GLU A 65 -6.51 13.21 -8.51
N ASP A 66 -7.79 12.95 -8.25
CA ASP A 66 -8.39 12.82 -6.91
C ASP A 66 -8.22 11.43 -6.30
N TRP A 67 -7.70 10.46 -7.07
CA TRP A 67 -7.42 9.13 -6.54
C TRP A 67 -6.22 9.15 -5.60
N PRO A 68 -6.10 8.16 -4.69
CA PRO A 68 -4.93 8.01 -3.84
C PRO A 68 -3.61 8.04 -4.64
N PRO A 69 -2.45 8.34 -4.04
CA PRO A 69 -1.19 8.23 -4.76
C PRO A 69 -0.91 6.77 -5.15
N LEU A 70 -0.55 6.53 -6.42
CA LEU A 70 -0.13 5.22 -6.93
C LEU A 70 1.36 4.99 -6.68
N MET A 71 1.69 3.86 -6.05
CA MET A 71 3.03 3.41 -5.73
C MET A 71 3.31 2.08 -6.41
N GLY A 72 4.58 1.81 -6.72
CA GLY A 72 4.98 0.52 -7.26
C GLY A 72 5.15 -0.56 -6.19
N HIS A 73 5.68 -0.18 -5.03
CA HIS A 73 5.86 -1.10 -3.92
C HIS A 73 5.81 -0.42 -2.56
N ALA A 74 5.51 -1.21 -1.54
CA ALA A 74 5.49 -0.80 -0.15
C ALA A 74 6.14 -1.85 0.76
N TYR A 75 6.87 -1.38 1.77
CA TYR A 75 7.31 -2.20 2.89
C TYR A 75 6.70 -1.65 4.18
N ILE A 76 6.02 -2.52 4.92
CA ILE A 76 5.48 -2.20 6.23
C ILE A 76 6.37 -2.83 7.28
N VAL A 77 6.89 -2.00 8.18
CA VAL A 77 7.90 -2.36 9.17
C VAL A 77 7.34 -2.11 10.56
N ASN A 78 7.43 -3.09 11.46
CA ASN A 78 7.03 -2.90 12.85
C ASN A 78 8.07 -2.10 13.65
N GLU A 79 7.77 -1.79 14.91
CA GLU A 79 8.64 -1.04 15.82
C GLU A 79 10.03 -1.67 16.05
N LYS A 80 10.18 -2.98 15.81
CA LYS A 80 11.45 -3.71 15.94
C LYS A 80 12.30 -3.64 14.67
N GLY A 81 11.88 -2.86 13.67
CA GLY A 81 12.56 -2.74 12.39
C GLY A 81 12.36 -3.94 11.46
N ARG A 82 11.43 -4.86 11.77
CA ARG A 82 11.15 -6.04 10.94
C ARG A 82 10.05 -5.75 9.94
N THR A 83 10.27 -6.08 8.67
CA THR A 83 9.23 -6.06 7.64
C THR A 83 8.18 -7.11 7.99
N VAL A 84 6.93 -6.68 8.12
CA VAL A 84 5.78 -7.55 8.35
C VAL A 84 4.97 -7.79 7.08
N GLU A 85 4.98 -6.83 6.15
CA GLU A 85 4.29 -6.93 4.87
C GLU A 85 5.12 -6.31 3.75
N THR A 86 5.07 -6.94 2.57
CA THR A 86 5.68 -6.43 1.33
C THR A 86 4.65 -6.47 0.22
N LEU A 87 4.38 -5.32 -0.38
CA LEU A 87 3.39 -5.15 -1.44
C LEU A 87 4.08 -4.70 -2.72
N SER A 88 3.81 -5.37 -3.84
CA SER A 88 4.40 -5.05 -5.14
C SER A 88 3.45 -5.42 -6.27
N SER A 89 3.49 -4.66 -7.36
CA SER A 89 2.88 -5.07 -8.62
C SER A 89 3.50 -6.39 -9.11
N GLY A 90 2.67 -7.34 -9.55
CA GLY A 90 3.11 -8.67 -10.01
C GLY A 90 2.64 -9.85 -9.15
N GLY A 91 1.77 -9.60 -8.16
CA GLY A 91 1.22 -10.63 -7.29
C GLY A 91 1.94 -10.70 -5.93
N PRO A 92 1.41 -11.47 -4.98
CA PRO A 92 1.97 -11.56 -3.64
C PRO A 92 3.36 -12.24 -3.70
N LEU A 93 4.38 -11.58 -3.16
CA LEU A 93 5.46 -12.33 -2.50
C LEU A 93 4.83 -12.85 -1.21
N HIS A 94 4.31 -14.08 -1.27
CA HIS A 94 3.57 -14.78 -0.22
C HIS A 94 3.93 -14.32 1.21
N GLY A 95 2.94 -13.74 1.87
CA GLY A 95 2.98 -13.38 3.27
C GLY A 95 1.60 -12.93 3.73
N ILE A 96 0.59 -13.79 3.63
CA ILE A 96 -0.75 -13.54 4.18
C ILE A 96 -0.61 -13.53 5.71
N GLY A 97 -0.27 -12.38 6.28
CA GLY A 97 -0.12 -12.15 7.70
C GLY A 97 -1.24 -11.24 8.18
N SER A 98 -2.46 -11.77 8.33
CA SER A 98 -3.49 -11.09 9.12
C SER A 98 -3.05 -11.10 10.60
N LEU A 99 -2.11 -10.21 10.95
CA LEU A 99 -1.73 -9.94 12.32
C LEU A 99 -2.83 -9.07 12.92
N LYS A 100 -3.89 -9.73 13.38
CA LYS A 100 -4.72 -9.18 14.46
C LYS A 100 -3.77 -8.90 15.63
N SER A 101 -3.53 -7.63 15.93
CA SER A 101 -2.99 -7.26 17.24
C SER A 101 -4.06 -7.62 18.27
N GLY A 102 -3.93 -8.80 18.88
CA GLY A 102 -4.68 -9.16 20.08
C GLY A 102 -4.15 -8.36 21.26
N ALA A 103 -5.09 -7.81 22.02
CA ALA A 103 -4.92 -7.04 23.25
C ALA A 103 -4.13 -7.79 24.35
#